data_AF-A0A895YDK0-F1
#
_entry.id   AF-A0A895YDK0-F1
#
_cell.length_a   1.000
_cell.length_b   1.000
_cell.length_c   1.000
_cell.angle_alpha   90.00
_cell.angle_beta   90.00
_cell.angle_gamma   90.00
#
_symmetry.space_group_name_H-M   'P 1'
#
loop_
_entity.id
_entity.type
_entity.pdbx_description
1 polymer ?
#
loop_
_entity_poly.entity_id
_entity_poly.type
_entity_poly.pdbx_seq_one_letter_code
_entity_poly.pdbx_strand_id
1 'polypeptide(L)'
;MTSATPNASGASVPLRPLTAWALLLFAALSVFFGFLAWIFPPSRTDFFGRFDTESFTGLAVLVAPLLAVLLVTKVGPVLSQAKLVSLAALGIYGAAAIFGALAFLITFASRFDGLEGGIYAFGGVIAQFGDILLTLLRLALLVLAMLWTYQIFNGLGGRLPHLNVDAD
;
A
#
# COMPACT_ATOMS: atom_id res chain seq x y z
N MET A 1 -34.13 10.55 -46.70
CA MET A 1 -33.82 9.33 -45.91
C MET A 1 -32.61 9.65 -45.04
N THR A 2 -32.83 10.07 -43.80
CA THR A 2 -31.76 10.33 -42.82
C THR A 2 -31.60 9.08 -41.96
N SER A 3 -30.49 8.38 -42.12
CA SER A 3 -30.13 7.23 -41.28
C SER A 3 -29.78 7.74 -39.88
N ALA A 4 -30.73 7.60 -38.95
CA ALA A 4 -30.46 7.72 -37.53
C ALA A 4 -29.51 6.58 -37.14
N THR A 5 -28.23 6.91 -36.92
CA THR A 5 -27.30 5.97 -36.29
C THR A 5 -27.79 5.78 -34.85
N PRO A 6 -28.10 4.55 -34.39
CA PRO A 6 -28.47 4.33 -33.00
C PRO A 6 -27.26 4.69 -32.15
N ASN A 7 -27.31 5.81 -31.43
CA ASN A 7 -26.40 6.02 -30.31
C ASN A 7 -26.66 4.88 -29.34
N ALA A 8 -25.70 3.98 -29.21
CA ALA A 8 -25.66 2.98 -28.15
C ALA A 8 -25.36 3.69 -26.82
N SER A 9 -26.27 4.56 -26.37
CA SER A 9 -26.33 5.04 -24.99
C SER A 9 -26.90 3.94 -24.12
N GLY A 10 -26.24 2.78 -24.13
CA GLY A 10 -26.36 1.83 -23.05
C GLY A 10 -25.65 2.44 -21.86
N ALA A 11 -26.35 2.56 -20.72
CA ALA A 11 -25.77 2.90 -19.44
C ALA A 11 -24.72 1.83 -19.08
N SER A 12 -23.53 1.96 -19.65
CA SER A 12 -22.39 1.13 -19.28
C SER A 12 -22.00 1.56 -17.88
N VAL A 13 -22.01 0.60 -16.95
CA VAL A 13 -21.50 0.81 -15.59
C VAL A 13 -20.12 1.46 -15.74
N PRO A 14 -19.82 2.56 -15.04
CA PRO A 14 -18.54 3.22 -15.16
C PRO A 14 -17.46 2.30 -14.55
N LEU A 15 -16.83 1.47 -15.39
CA LEU A 15 -15.87 0.45 -14.98
C LEU A 15 -14.60 1.06 -14.37
N ARG A 16 -14.17 2.24 -14.84
CA ARG A 16 -12.97 2.95 -14.37
C ARG A 16 -13.03 3.34 -12.88
N PRO A 17 -14.05 4.08 -12.40
CA PRO A 17 -14.13 4.40 -10.97
C PRO A 17 -14.34 3.15 -10.11
N LEU A 18 -15.12 2.16 -10.58
CA LEU A 18 -15.35 0.93 -9.83
C LEU A 18 -14.04 0.14 -9.61
N THR A 19 -13.23 0.00 -10.66
CA THR A 19 -11.93 -0.69 -10.57
C THR A 19 -10.94 0.06 -9.72
N ALA A 20 -10.91 1.41 -9.77
CA ALA A 20 -10.07 2.21 -8.87
C ALA A 20 -10.43 1.99 -7.39
N TRP A 21 -11.72 2.00 -7.05
CA TRP A 21 -12.18 1.72 -5.69
C TRP A 21 -11.93 0.29 -5.27
N ALA A 22 -12.11 -0.70 -6.16
CA ALA A 22 -11.80 -2.10 -5.86
C ALA A 22 -10.31 -2.32 -5.55
N LEU A 23 -9.42 -1.68 -6.31
CA LEU A 23 -7.96 -1.72 -6.06
C LEU A 23 -7.60 -1.09 -4.72
N LEU A 24 -8.20 0.05 -4.37
CA LEU A 24 -8.00 0.67 -3.07
C LEU A 24 -8.52 -0.19 -1.93
N LEU A 25 -9.72 -0.76 -2.09
CA LEU A 25 -10.32 -1.63 -1.09
C LEU A 25 -9.46 -2.87 -0.85
N PHE A 26 -8.96 -3.48 -1.92
CA PHE A 26 -8.06 -4.63 -1.84
C PHE A 26 -6.80 -4.30 -1.01
N ALA A 27 -6.11 -3.21 -1.33
CA ALA A 27 -4.94 -2.77 -0.58
C ALA A 27 -5.27 -2.41 0.88
N ALA A 28 -6.38 -1.71 1.11
CA ALA A 28 -6.84 -1.33 2.44
C ALA A 28 -7.14 -2.57 3.31
N LEU A 29 -7.83 -3.56 2.75
CA LEU A 29 -8.12 -4.80 3.45
C LEU A 29 -6.86 -5.61 3.72
N SER A 30 -5.90 -5.67 2.81
CA SER A 30 -4.61 -6.32 3.06
C SER A 30 -3.90 -5.70 4.27
N VAL A 31 -3.77 -4.37 4.32
CA VAL A 31 -3.16 -3.67 5.45
C VAL A 31 -3.96 -3.87 6.74
N PHE A 32 -5.29 -3.79 6.66
CA PHE A 32 -6.17 -3.95 7.81
C PHE A 32 -6.10 -5.36 8.40
N PHE A 33 -6.18 -6.40 7.57
CA PHE A 33 -6.07 -7.79 8.05
C PHE A 33 -4.65 -8.13 8.49
N GLY A 34 -3.62 -7.54 7.87
CA GLY A 34 -2.24 -7.64 8.38
C GLY A 34 -2.13 -7.08 9.80
N PHE A 35 -2.74 -5.91 10.05
CA PHE A 35 -2.82 -5.35 11.40
C PHE A 35 -3.63 -6.24 12.36
N LEU A 36 -4.77 -6.78 11.93
CA LEU A 36 -5.54 -7.69 12.78
C LEU A 36 -4.78 -8.97 13.11
N ALA A 37 -3.99 -9.52 12.18
CA ALA A 37 -3.15 -10.70 12.44
C ALA A 37 -2.05 -10.41 13.47
N TRP A 38 -1.61 -9.16 13.61
CA TRP A 38 -0.71 -8.77 14.70
C TRP A 38 -1.39 -8.77 16.07
N ILE A 39 -2.60 -8.20 16.15
CA ILE A 39 -3.34 -8.08 17.41
C ILE A 39 -3.93 -9.44 17.83
N PHE A 40 -4.42 -10.20 16.85
CA PHE A 40 -5.08 -11.50 17.01
C PHE A 40 -4.35 -12.57 16.19
N PRO A 41 -3.20 -13.07 16.67
CA PRO A 41 -2.42 -14.04 15.94
C PRO A 41 -3.20 -15.36 15.74
N PRO A 42 -3.14 -15.98 14.55
CA PRO A 42 -3.94 -17.16 14.19
C PRO A 42 -3.50 -18.46 14.89
N SER A 43 -2.31 -18.47 15.51
CA SER A 43 -1.78 -19.62 16.25
C SER A 43 -0.83 -19.16 17.35
N ARG A 44 -0.48 -20.05 18.27
CA ARG A 44 0.61 -19.81 19.24
C ARG A 44 1.94 -19.80 18.47
N THR A 45 2.35 -18.63 18.04
CA THR A 45 3.70 -18.35 17.54
C THR A 45 4.50 -17.57 18.57
N ASP A 46 5.83 -17.65 18.46
CA ASP A 46 6.73 -16.79 19.23
C ASP A 46 6.43 -15.32 18.99
N PHE A 47 6.78 -14.47 19.97
CA PHE A 47 6.47 -13.04 19.92
C PHE A 47 6.90 -12.41 18.59
N PHE A 48 8.12 -12.68 18.10
CA PHE A 48 8.62 -12.16 16.84
C PHE A 48 7.97 -12.80 15.60
N GLY A 49 7.60 -14.08 15.68
CA GLY A 49 7.03 -14.84 14.56
C GLY A 49 5.63 -14.39 14.11
N ARG A 50 4.95 -13.53 14.89
CA ARG A 50 3.66 -12.93 14.49
C ARG A 50 3.81 -11.65 13.66
N PHE A 51 4.98 -11.02 13.66
CA PHE A 51 5.21 -9.76 12.98
C PHE A 51 5.71 -9.99 11.56
N ASP A 52 4.78 -10.08 10.61
CA ASP A 52 5.14 -10.17 9.19
C ASP A 52 5.21 -8.78 8.53
N THR A 53 6.36 -8.46 7.94
CA THR A 53 6.56 -7.19 7.21
C THR A 53 5.88 -7.23 5.83
N GLU A 54 5.80 -8.40 5.20
CA GLU A 54 5.23 -8.55 3.86
C GLU A 54 3.74 -8.25 3.83
N SER A 55 3.03 -8.49 4.92
CA SER A 55 1.63 -8.10 5.12
C SER A 55 1.35 -6.59 4.89
N PHE A 56 2.37 -5.73 5.05
CA PHE A 56 2.25 -4.28 4.84
C PHE A 56 3.03 -3.78 3.62
N THR A 57 4.10 -4.47 3.24
CA THR A 57 4.97 -4.04 2.13
C THR A 57 4.82 -4.89 0.87
N GLY A 58 3.83 -5.78 0.84
CA GLY A 58 3.58 -6.67 -0.28
C GLY A 58 3.25 -5.92 -1.56
N LEU A 59 3.48 -6.57 -2.71
CA LEU A 59 3.26 -5.97 -4.03
C LEU A 59 1.83 -5.45 -4.22
N ALA A 60 0.84 -6.14 -3.66
CA ALA A 60 -0.55 -5.70 -3.66
C ALA A 60 -0.72 -4.32 -3.02
N VAL A 61 -0.19 -4.13 -1.81
CA VAL A 61 -0.25 -2.87 -1.06
C VAL A 61 0.58 -1.78 -1.72
N LEU A 62 1.70 -2.17 -2.33
CA LEU A 62 2.60 -1.24 -3.02
C LEU A 62 2.01 -0.72 -4.34
N VAL A 63 1.45 -1.59 -5.17
CA VAL A 63 1.09 -1.28 -6.56
C VAL A 63 -0.37 -0.88 -6.70
N ALA A 64 -1.30 -1.52 -5.97
CA ALA A 64 -2.73 -1.33 -6.20
C ALA A 64 -3.22 0.12 -5.94
N PRO A 65 -2.80 0.82 -4.87
CA PRO A 65 -3.23 2.21 -4.66
C PRO A 65 -2.68 3.15 -5.75
N LEU A 66 -1.43 2.96 -6.19
CA LEU A 66 -0.83 3.74 -7.28
C LEU A 66 -1.60 3.53 -8.59
N LEU A 67 -1.94 2.28 -8.93
CA LEU A 67 -2.74 1.97 -10.11
C LEU A 67 -4.13 2.62 -10.04
N ALA A 68 -4.78 2.59 -8.87
CA ALA A 68 -6.06 3.26 -8.68
C ALA A 68 -5.97 4.77 -8.97
N VAL A 69 -4.92 5.42 -8.47
CA VAL A 69 -4.69 6.85 -8.67
C VAL A 69 -4.40 7.16 -10.14
N LEU A 70 -3.55 6.38 -10.79
CA LEU A 70 -3.22 6.55 -12.21
C LEU A 70 -4.44 6.33 -13.10
N LEU A 71 -5.30 5.36 -12.78
CA LEU A 71 -6.51 5.07 -13.56
C LEU A 71 -7.49 6.25 -13.58
N VAL A 72 -7.59 6.95 -12.46
CA VAL A 72 -8.54 8.05 -12.27
C VAL A 72 -7.97 9.39 -12.77
N THR A 73 -6.65 9.48 -12.97
CA THR A 73 -5.94 10.73 -13.32
C THR A 73 -5.28 10.74 -14.70
N LYS A 74 -4.80 9.61 -15.21
CA LYS A 74 -3.96 9.54 -16.42
C LYS A 74 -4.54 8.72 -17.58
N VAL A 75 -5.42 7.75 -17.31
CA VAL A 75 -5.95 6.85 -18.36
C VAL A 75 -7.02 7.52 -19.26
N GLY A 76 -7.55 8.68 -18.87
CA GLY A 76 -8.51 9.44 -19.66
C GLY A 76 -8.76 10.82 -19.04
N PRO A 77 -9.92 11.46 -19.31
CA PRO A 77 -10.29 12.68 -18.61
C PRO A 77 -10.24 12.44 -17.10
N VAL A 78 -9.72 13.43 -16.37
CA VAL A 78 -9.63 13.37 -14.90
C VAL A 78 -11.04 13.25 -14.33
N LEU A 79 -11.28 12.22 -13.52
CA LEU A 79 -12.59 12.04 -12.88
C LEU A 79 -12.73 13.03 -11.71
N SER A 80 -13.98 13.42 -11.43
CA SER A 80 -14.33 14.25 -10.26
C SER A 80 -13.90 13.65 -8.92
N GLN A 81 -13.82 12.32 -8.83
CA GLN A 81 -13.39 11.60 -7.62
C GLN A 81 -11.87 11.45 -7.47
N ALA A 82 -11.06 11.92 -8.42
CA ALA A 82 -9.59 11.75 -8.41
C ALA A 82 -8.93 12.20 -7.11
N LYS A 83 -9.40 13.33 -6.56
CA LYS A 83 -8.89 13.88 -5.30
C LYS A 83 -9.17 12.96 -4.11
N LEU A 84 -10.38 12.41 -4.01
CA LEU A 84 -10.76 11.50 -2.93
C LEU A 84 -10.00 10.17 -3.02
N VAL A 85 -9.90 9.60 -4.22
CA VAL A 85 -9.15 8.36 -4.48
C VAL A 85 -7.67 8.54 -4.10
N SER A 86 -7.06 9.67 -4.47
CA SER A 86 -5.67 9.96 -4.13
C SER A 86 -5.46 10.18 -2.62
N LEU A 87 -6.41 10.83 -1.94
CA LEU A 87 -6.35 10.99 -0.49
C LEU A 87 -6.47 9.63 0.23
N ALA A 88 -7.39 8.77 -0.21
CA ALA A 88 -7.54 7.42 0.33
C ALA A 88 -6.26 6.58 0.12
N ALA A 89 -5.67 6.65 -1.08
CA ALA A 89 -4.40 6.00 -1.38
C ALA A 89 -3.26 6.47 -0.46
N LEU A 90 -3.17 7.78 -0.18
CA LEU A 90 -2.20 8.32 0.78
C LEU A 90 -2.40 7.77 2.19
N GLY A 91 -3.65 7.63 2.63
CA GLY A 91 -3.97 7.02 3.92
C GLY A 91 -3.49 5.57 4.01
N ILE A 92 -3.75 4.78 2.96
CA ILE A 92 -3.30 3.38 2.87
C ILE A 92 -1.77 3.30 2.88
N TYR A 93 -1.10 4.12 2.07
CA TYR A 93 0.36 4.16 2.03
C TYR A 93 0.98 4.60 3.36
N GLY A 94 0.38 5.58 4.03
CA GLY A 94 0.82 6.01 5.36
C GLY A 94 0.72 4.88 6.38
N ALA A 95 -0.43 4.19 6.43
CA ALA A 95 -0.61 3.03 7.30
C ALA A 95 0.38 1.91 6.98
N ALA A 96 0.51 1.55 5.69
CA ALA A 96 1.43 0.51 5.22
C ALA A 96 2.89 0.83 5.56
N ALA A 97 3.33 2.08 5.39
CA ALA A 97 4.68 2.50 5.71
C ALA A 97 4.95 2.44 7.23
N ILE A 98 4.02 2.93 8.06
CA ILE A 98 4.15 2.90 9.51
C ILE A 98 4.20 1.45 10.02
N PHE A 99 3.22 0.64 9.66
CA PHE A 99 3.17 -0.75 10.12
C PHE A 99 4.31 -1.58 9.53
N GLY A 100 4.63 -1.44 8.25
CA GLY A 100 5.78 -2.14 7.64
C GLY A 100 7.12 -1.77 8.29
N ALA A 101 7.35 -0.49 8.61
CA ALA A 101 8.57 -0.07 9.30
C ALA A 101 8.63 -0.61 10.74
N LEU A 102 7.51 -0.60 11.47
CA LEU A 102 7.43 -1.20 12.80
C LEU A 102 7.66 -2.72 12.75
N ALA A 103 7.07 -3.41 11.78
CA ALA A 103 7.24 -4.85 11.54
C ALA A 103 8.71 -5.21 11.39
N PHE A 104 9.37 -4.45 10.51
CA PHE A 104 10.77 -4.62 10.21
C PHE A 104 11.62 -4.38 11.45
N LEU A 105 11.38 -3.29 12.19
CA LEU A 105 12.16 -2.96 13.38
C LEU A 105 12.01 -3.99 14.49
N ILE A 106 10.79 -4.49 14.71
CA ILE A 106 10.50 -5.53 15.72
C ILE A 106 11.19 -6.84 15.34
N THR A 107 11.14 -7.25 14.08
CA THR A 107 11.73 -8.51 13.62
C THR A 107 13.22 -8.43 13.31
N PHE A 108 13.81 -7.23 13.30
CA PHE A 108 15.21 -7.04 12.91
C PHE A 108 16.18 -7.84 13.80
N ALA A 109 15.97 -7.81 15.12
CA ALA A 109 16.83 -8.50 16.07
C ALA A 109 16.76 -10.03 15.95
N SER A 110 15.58 -10.60 15.66
CA SER A 110 15.39 -12.05 15.54
C SER A 110 16.01 -12.66 14.27
N ARG A 111 16.41 -11.84 13.29
CA ARG A 111 17.00 -12.31 12.03
C ARG A 111 18.38 -12.93 12.21
N PHE A 112 19.10 -12.56 13.25
CA PHE A 112 20.44 -13.08 13.56
C PHE A 112 20.45 -14.06 14.73
N ASP A 113 19.29 -14.43 15.23
CA ASP A 113 19.18 -15.41 16.31
C ASP A 113 19.24 -16.84 15.74
N GLY A 114 19.95 -17.75 16.42
CA GLY A 114 20.01 -19.17 16.03
C GLY A 114 20.89 -19.54 14.81
N LEU A 115 21.83 -18.69 14.39
CA LEU A 115 22.81 -19.05 13.35
C LEU A 115 23.80 -20.10 13.87
N GLU A 116 23.58 -21.37 13.53
CA GLU A 116 24.48 -22.48 13.87
C GLU A 116 25.77 -22.45 13.03
N GLY A 117 26.91 -22.73 13.67
CA GLY A 117 28.26 -22.54 13.10
C GLY A 117 28.56 -23.33 11.82
N GLY A 118 29.57 -22.88 11.07
CA GLY A 118 30.06 -23.52 9.84
C GLY A 118 29.53 -22.88 8.55
N ILE A 119 29.44 -23.66 7.47
CA ILE A 119 28.98 -23.16 6.15
C ILE A 119 27.51 -22.70 6.17
N TYR A 120 26.69 -23.26 7.06
CA TYR A 120 25.28 -22.90 7.22
C TYR A 120 25.08 -21.53 7.89
N ALA A 121 25.97 -21.12 8.81
CA ALA A 121 25.98 -19.75 9.33
C ALA A 121 26.20 -18.74 8.20
N PHE A 122 27.17 -18.98 7.32
CA PHE A 122 27.44 -18.07 6.20
C PHE A 122 26.24 -17.96 5.26
N GLY A 123 25.63 -19.08 4.89
CA GLY A 123 24.40 -19.09 4.08
C GLY A 123 23.24 -18.36 4.75
N GLY A 124 23.06 -18.55 6.06
CA GLY A 124 22.04 -17.85 6.85
C GLY A 124 22.26 -16.34 6.89
N VAL A 125 23.48 -15.88 7.11
CA VAL A 125 23.81 -14.44 7.10
C VAL A 125 23.51 -13.83 5.72
N ILE A 126 23.89 -14.50 4.62
CA ILE A 126 23.60 -14.01 3.27
C ILE A 126 22.10 -13.94 3.00
N ALA A 127 21.34 -14.96 3.40
CA ALA A 127 19.89 -14.98 3.25
C ALA A 127 19.22 -13.84 4.04
N GLN A 128 19.63 -13.63 5.28
CA GLN A 128 19.10 -12.58 6.14
C GLN A 128 19.46 -11.18 5.63
N PHE A 129 20.70 -11.00 5.18
CA PHE A 129 21.13 -9.75 4.55
C PHE A 129 20.31 -9.44 3.29
N GLY A 130 20.08 -10.45 2.44
CA GLY A 130 19.23 -10.33 1.26
C GLY A 130 17.81 -9.91 1.62
N ASP A 131 17.20 -10.56 2.61
CA ASP A 131 15.84 -10.23 3.03
C ASP A 131 15.73 -8.84 3.67
N ILE A 132 16.73 -8.43 4.46
CA ILE A 132 16.81 -7.07 5.02
C ILE A 132 16.86 -6.04 3.87
N LEU A 133 17.74 -6.24 2.90
CA LEU A 133 17.90 -5.31 1.79
C LEU A 133 16.63 -5.21 0.94
N LEU A 134 15.99 -6.35 0.63
CA LEU A 134 14.73 -6.38 -0.09
C LEU A 134 13.60 -5.70 0.70
N THR A 135 13.54 -5.92 2.01
CA THR A 135 12.55 -5.26 2.87
C THR A 135 12.74 -3.75 2.89
N LEU A 136 13.97 -3.28 3.05
CA LEU A 136 14.31 -1.86 2.97
C LEU A 136 13.95 -1.26 1.61
N LEU A 137 14.21 -1.98 0.52
CA LEU A 137 13.84 -1.54 -0.82
C LEU A 137 12.32 -1.45 -0.99
N ARG A 138 11.55 -2.42 -0.49
CA ARG A 138 10.08 -2.39 -0.51
C ARG A 138 9.54 -1.20 0.29
N LEU A 139 10.10 -0.91 1.46
CA LEU A 139 9.75 0.27 2.25
C LEU A 139 10.08 1.57 1.51
N ALA A 140 11.25 1.66 0.89
CA ALA A 140 11.63 2.82 0.09
C ALA A 140 10.69 3.03 -1.10
N LEU A 141 10.33 1.96 -1.81
CA LEU A 141 9.37 2.00 -2.91
C LEU A 141 7.97 2.39 -2.44
N LEU A 142 7.53 1.93 -1.26
CA LEU A 142 6.27 2.37 -0.64
C LEU A 142 6.28 3.89 -0.41
N VAL A 143 7.35 4.42 0.15
CA VAL A 143 7.50 5.87 0.37
C VAL A 143 7.53 6.63 -0.95
N LEU A 144 8.23 6.11 -1.96
CA LEU A 144 8.24 6.72 -3.30
C LEU A 144 6.85 6.70 -3.95
N ALA A 145 6.10 5.61 -3.83
CA ALA A 145 4.73 5.51 -4.34
C ALA A 145 3.78 6.48 -3.60
N MET A 146 3.97 6.63 -2.29
CA MET A 146 3.27 7.63 -1.47
C MET A 146 3.59 9.06 -1.94
N LEU A 147 4.87 9.38 -2.13
CA LEU A 147 5.31 10.69 -2.62
C LEU A 147 4.76 11.00 -4.01
N TRP A 148 4.77 10.02 -4.90
CA TRP A 148 4.21 10.21 -6.23
C TRP A 148 2.70 10.46 -6.19
N THR A 149 1.98 9.67 -5.38
CA THR A 149 0.55 9.88 -5.15
C THR A 149 0.27 11.25 -4.54
N TYR A 150 1.13 11.71 -3.64
CA TYR A 150 1.04 13.02 -3.00
C TYR A 150 1.21 14.16 -4.01
N GLN A 151 2.18 14.03 -4.92
CA GLN A 151 2.36 15.01 -6.01
C GLN A 151 1.14 15.07 -6.92
N ILE A 152 0.54 13.92 -7.25
CA ILE A 152 -0.70 13.86 -8.03
C ILE A 152 -1.85 14.54 -7.27
N PHE A 153 -2.01 14.25 -5.98
CA PHE A 153 -3.03 14.86 -5.12
C PHE A 153 -2.89 16.40 -5.05
N ASN A 154 -1.67 16.91 -4.85
CA ASN A 154 -1.42 18.35 -4.84
C ASN A 154 -1.68 18.98 -6.21
N GLY A 155 -1.31 18.31 -7.31
CA GLY A 155 -1.61 18.75 -8.67
C GLY A 155 -3.11 18.86 -8.97
N LEU A 156 -3.95 18.15 -8.22
CA LEU A 156 -5.43 18.23 -8.30
C LEU A 156 -6.03 19.33 -7.39
N GLY A 157 -5.21 20.19 -6.78
CA GLY A 157 -5.67 21.15 -5.78
C GLY A 157 -6.02 20.50 -4.43
N GLY A 158 -5.40 19.35 -4.14
CA GLY A 158 -5.45 18.72 -2.83
C GLY A 158 -4.74 19.58 -1.77
N ARG A 159 -5.37 19.70 -0.60
CA ARG A 159 -4.75 20.23 0.62
C ARG A 159 -5.05 19.23 1.72
N LEU A 160 -4.04 18.90 2.52
CA LEU A 160 -4.26 18.09 3.71
C LEU A 160 -5.18 18.88 4.68
N PRO A 161 -6.14 18.21 5.34
CA PRO A 161 -6.91 18.85 6.40
C PRO A 161 -5.94 19.43 7.45
N HIS A 162 -6.01 20.73 7.69
CA HIS A 162 -5.31 21.35 8.80
C HIS A 162 -6.12 21.06 10.05
N LEU A 163 -5.48 20.52 11.09
CA LEU A 163 -6.08 20.48 12.41
C LEU A 163 -6.16 21.93 12.88
N ASN A 164 -7.36 22.49 12.96
CA ASN A 164 -7.56 23.75 13.67
C ASN A 164 -7.35 23.44 15.15
N VAL A 165 -6.11 23.55 15.61
CA VAL A 165 -5.79 23.58 17.02
C VAL A 165 -6.09 25.00 17.48
N ASP A 166 -7.37 25.36 17.49
CA ASP A 166 -7.81 26.47 18.32
C ASP A 166 -7.64 25.96 19.75
N ALA A 167 -6.55 26.38 20.38
CA ALA A 167 -6.28 26.12 21.78
C ALA A 167 -7.25 26.98 22.59
N ASP A 168 -8.28 26.33 23.13
CA ASP A 168 -9.04 26.82 24.30
C ASP A 168 -8.29 26.47 25.59
#